data_AF-A0A2M7IE19-F1
#
_entry.id   AF-A0A2M7IE19-F1
#
_cell.length_a   1.000
_cell.length_b   1.000
_cell.length_c   1.000
_cell.angle_alpha   90.00
_cell.angle_beta   90.00
_cell.angle_gamma   90.00
#
_symmetry.space_group_name_H-M   'P 1'
#
loop_
_entity.id
_entity.type
_entity.pdbx_description
1 polymer ?
#
loop_
_entity_poly.entity_id
_entity_poly.type
_entity_poly.pdbx_seq_one_letter_code
_entity_poly.pdbx_strand_id
1 'polypeptide(L)'
;MITVRLRHLRISPRKVRLTTDLIKGLSVKEAESQLKFLAKRSAKPVLKLLNSAVANALKNQSSSRENLYISGVRVDGGPSLKRWRARAMGRAASILKR
;
A
#
# COMPACT_ATOMS: atom_id res chain seq x y z
N MET A 1 -0.71 -12.08 -15.82
CA MET A 1 -0.66 -11.51 -14.45
C MET A 1 0.24 -10.29 -14.47
N ILE A 2 -0.26 -9.12 -14.06
CA ILE A 2 0.50 -7.86 -14.08
C ILE A 2 0.99 -7.57 -12.67
N THR A 3 2.26 -7.19 -12.55
CA THR A 3 2.87 -6.85 -11.27
C THR A 3 3.20 -5.36 -11.25
N VAL A 4 2.72 -4.64 -10.24
CA VAL A 4 3.08 -3.25 -9.98
C VAL A 4 3.62 -3.13 -8.57
N ARG A 5 4.59 -2.26 -8.35
CA ARG A 5 5.28 -2.10 -7.06
C ARG A 5 5.36 -0.63 -6.68
N LEU A 6 5.05 -0.32 -5.42
CA LEU A 6 5.33 0.97 -4.80
C LEU A 6 6.51 0.82 -3.85
N ARG A 7 7.62 1.52 -4.13
CA ARG A 7 8.85 1.46 -3.32
C ARG A 7 8.97 2.69 -2.42
N HIS A 8 9.62 2.52 -1.26
CA HIS A 8 9.95 3.59 -0.32
C HIS A 8 8.75 4.38 0.25
N LEU A 9 7.62 3.70 0.44
CA LEU A 9 6.46 4.31 1.11
C LEU A 9 6.78 4.58 2.59
N ARG A 10 6.66 5.84 3.02
CA ARG A 10 6.90 6.30 4.40
C ARG A 10 5.75 5.95 5.35
N ILE A 11 5.38 4.68 5.38
CA ILE A 11 4.35 4.12 6.26
C ILE A 11 4.82 2.73 6.69
N SER A 12 4.77 2.47 8.00
CA SER A 12 5.08 1.14 8.56
C SER A 12 4.29 0.02 7.86
N PRO A 13 4.95 -1.07 7.43
CA PRO A 13 4.32 -2.18 6.70
C PRO A 13 3.06 -2.72 7.37
N ARG A 14 3.05 -2.82 8.71
CA ARG A 14 1.89 -3.29 9.48
C ARG A 14 0.63 -2.47 9.21
N LYS A 15 0.74 -1.15 9.07
CA LYS A 15 -0.41 -0.27 8.82
C LYS A 15 -0.95 -0.43 7.39
N VAL A 16 -0.07 -0.75 6.44
CA VAL A 16 -0.45 -0.98 5.04
C VAL A 16 -1.07 -2.36 4.88
N ARG A 17 -0.58 -3.39 5.58
CA ARG A 17 -1.14 -4.75 5.57
C ARG A 17 -2.63 -4.76 5.89
N LEU A 18 -3.03 -4.07 6.96
CA LEU A 18 -4.44 -3.92 7.34
C LEU A 18 -5.33 -3.42 6.20
N THR A 19 -4.81 -2.58 5.31
CA THR A 19 -5.57 -2.06 4.17
C THR A 19 -5.48 -2.94 2.93
N THR A 20 -4.36 -3.64 2.72
CA THR A 20 -4.20 -4.55 1.58
C THR A 20 -4.93 -5.87 1.79
N ASP A 21 -5.04 -6.33 3.03
CA ASP A 21 -5.75 -7.56 3.37
C ASP A 21 -7.25 -7.42 3.11
N LEU A 22 -7.82 -6.21 3.25
CA LEU A 22 -9.22 -5.92 2.94
C LEU A 22 -9.55 -6.02 1.45
N ILE A 23 -8.61 -5.66 0.58
CA ILE A 23 -8.85 -5.62 -0.87
C ILE A 23 -8.39 -6.88 -1.61
N LYS A 24 -7.74 -7.81 -0.90
CA LYS A 24 -7.20 -9.03 -1.50
C LYS A 24 -8.35 -9.92 -1.97
N GLY A 25 -8.34 -10.31 -3.24
CA GLY A 25 -9.38 -11.15 -3.83
C GLY A 25 -10.61 -10.40 -4.35
N LEU A 26 -10.74 -9.10 -4.08
CA LEU A 26 -11.86 -8.30 -4.60
C LEU A 26 -11.67 -7.94 -6.08
N SER A 27 -12.79 -7.62 -6.74
CA SER A 27 -12.78 -6.99 -8.05
C SER A 27 -12.18 -5.58 -7.97
N VAL A 28 -11.66 -5.06 -9.09
CA VAL A 28 -11.09 -3.70 -9.13
C VAL A 28 -12.12 -2.64 -8.71
N LYS A 29 -13.39 -2.79 -9.13
CA LYS A 29 -14.46 -1.82 -8.85
C LYS A 29 -14.78 -1.76 -7.34
N GLU A 30 -14.92 -2.92 -6.70
CA GLU A 30 -15.18 -3.02 -5.27
C GLU A 30 -13.98 -2.50 -4.45
N ALA A 31 -12.77 -2.91 -4.82
CA ALA A 31 -11.55 -2.44 -4.18
C ALA A 31 -11.40 -0.92 -4.26
N GLU A 32 -11.74 -0.30 -5.40
CA GLU A 32 -11.68 1.15 -5.58
C GLU A 32 -12.67 1.87 -4.65
N SER A 33 -13.92 1.40 -4.58
CA SER A 33 -14.94 1.93 -3.67
C SER A 33 -14.50 1.81 -2.22
N GLN A 34 -14.01 0.63 -1.82
CA GLN A 34 -13.59 0.38 -0.45
C GLN A 34 -12.40 1.25 -0.05
N LEU A 35 -11.41 1.42 -0.93
CA LEU A 35 -10.26 2.31 -0.69
C LEU A 35 -10.63 3.79 -0.67
N LYS A 36 -11.66 4.22 -1.41
CA LYS A 36 -12.12 5.63 -1.40
C LYS A 36 -12.71 6.03 -0.06
N PHE A 37 -13.50 5.15 0.56
CA PHE A 37 -14.17 5.44 1.84
C PHE A 37 -13.38 5.00 3.08
N LEU A 38 -12.27 4.27 2.90
CA LEU A 38 -11.47 3.80 4.03
C LEU A 38 -10.74 4.95 4.73
N ALA A 39 -11.09 5.19 5.99
CA ALA A 39 -10.47 6.21 6.86
C ALA A 39 -9.07 5.78 7.38
N LYS A 40 -8.16 5.38 6.49
CA LYS A 40 -6.77 5.05 6.80
C LYS A 40 -5.81 5.80 5.88
N ARG A 41 -4.70 6.31 6.43
CA ARG A 41 -3.67 7.00 5.64
C ARG A 41 -3.09 6.14 4.51
N SER A 42 -3.04 4.82 4.69
CA SER A 42 -2.56 3.88 3.67
C SER A 42 -3.53 3.69 2.50
N ALA A 43 -4.80 4.12 2.61
CA ALA A 43 -5.77 3.98 1.53
C ALA A 43 -5.37 4.80 0.29
N LYS A 44 -4.95 6.06 0.47
CA LYS A 44 -4.51 6.94 -0.62
C LYS A 44 -3.37 6.36 -1.48
N PRO A 45 -2.23 5.92 -0.92
CA PRO A 45 -1.15 5.34 -1.72
C PRO A 45 -1.54 4.00 -2.35
N VAL A 46 -2.36 3.18 -1.69
CA VAL A 46 -2.84 1.91 -2.25
C VAL A 46 -3.81 2.14 -3.41
N LEU A 47 -4.70 3.13 -3.31
CA LEU A 47 -5.58 3.53 -4.41
C LEU A 47 -4.79 4.00 -5.63
N LYS A 48 -3.74 4.81 -5.42
CA LYS A 48 -2.84 5.22 -6.51
C LYS A 48 -2.16 4.01 -7.17
N LEU A 49 -1.73 3.03 -6.37
CA LEU A 49 -1.13 1.80 -6.87
C LEU A 49 -2.13 0.97 -7.68
N LEU A 50 -3.36 0.85 -7.22
CA LEU A 50 -4.45 0.15 -7.92
C LEU A 50 -4.73 0.82 -9.28
N ASN A 51 -4.86 2.15 -9.30
CA ASN A 51 -5.09 2.90 -10.55
C ASN A 51 -3.94 2.71 -11.55
N SER A 52 -2.70 2.67 -11.07
CA SER A 52 -1.53 2.38 -11.92
C SER A 52 -1.57 0.94 -12.46
N ALA A 53 -2.00 -0.03 -11.67
CA ALA A 53 -2.15 -1.41 -12.11
C ALA A 53 -3.22 -1.56 -13.20
N VAL A 54 -4.36 -0.89 -13.03
CA VAL A 54 -5.43 -0.87 -14.03
C VAL A 54 -4.95 -0.22 -15.32
N ALA A 55 -4.28 0.93 -15.26
CA ALA A 55 -3.73 1.59 -16.45
C ALA A 55 -2.74 0.69 -17.21
N ASN A 56 -1.88 -0.02 -16.50
CA ASN A 56 -0.94 -0.98 -17.10
C ASN A 56 -1.66 -2.18 -17.74
N ALA A 57 -2.77 -2.64 -17.14
CA ALA A 57 -3.58 -3.73 -17.68
C ALA A 57 -4.29 -3.34 -18.97
N LEU A 58 -4.87 -2.14 -19.02
CA LEU A 58 -5.53 -1.62 -20.22
C LEU A 58 -4.52 -1.46 -21.37
N LYS A 59 -3.33 -0.94 -21.09
CA LYS A 59 -2.31 -0.68 -22.12
C LYS A 59 -1.70 -1.96 -22.69
N ASN A 60 -1.37 -2.95 -21.85
CA ASN A 60 -0.53 -4.07 -22.27
C ASN A 60 -1.31 -5.34 -22.61
N GLN A 61 -2.54 -5.51 -22.10
CA GLN A 61 -3.29 -6.77 -22.21
C GLN A 61 -4.68 -6.61 -22.83
N SER A 62 -5.02 -5.41 -23.35
CA SER A 62 -6.32 -5.11 -23.98
C SER A 62 -7.53 -5.67 -23.19
N SER A 63 -7.39 -5.74 -21.87
CA SER A 63 -8.36 -6.40 -21.00
C SER A 63 -9.41 -5.38 -20.56
N SER A 64 -10.68 -5.78 -20.51
CA SER A 64 -11.73 -4.93 -19.95
C SER A 64 -11.53 -4.75 -18.44
N ARG A 65 -11.76 -3.52 -17.95
CA ARG A 65 -11.65 -3.16 -16.53
C ARG A 65 -12.50 -4.05 -15.61
N GLU A 66 -13.62 -4.52 -16.13
CA GLU A 66 -14.63 -5.29 -15.39
C GLU A 66 -14.16 -6.71 -15.03
N ASN A 67 -13.26 -7.28 -15.84
CA ASN A 67 -12.73 -8.62 -15.64
C ASN A 67 -11.48 -8.65 -14.74
N LEU A 68 -11.01 -7.49 -14.28
CA LEU A 68 -9.81 -7.38 -13.47
C LEU A 68 -10.14 -7.58 -11.98
N TYR A 69 -9.37 -8.45 -11.33
CA TYR A 69 -9.43 -8.70 -9.90
C TYR A 69 -8.04 -8.71 -9.29
N ILE A 70 -7.97 -8.54 -7.97
CA ILE A 70 -6.71 -8.50 -7.22
C ILE A 70 -6.33 -9.93 -6.82
N SER A 71 -5.48 -10.58 -7.60
CA SER A 71 -5.02 -11.95 -7.32
C SER A 71 -4.17 -12.08 -6.05
N GLY A 72 -3.31 -11.09 -5.78
CA GLY A 72 -2.46 -11.09 -4.60
C GLY A 72 -1.84 -9.74 -4.33
N VAL A 73 -1.66 -9.43 -3.04
CA VAL A 73 -0.95 -8.25 -2.57
C VAL A 73 0.07 -8.67 -1.55
N ARG A 74 1.28 -8.14 -1.67
CA ARG A 74 2.38 -8.38 -0.74
C ARG A 74 2.94 -7.05 -0.25
N VAL A 75 3.15 -6.97 1.07
CA VAL A 75 3.71 -5.78 1.73
C VAL A 75 4.95 -6.20 2.53
N ASP A 76 6.11 -5.83 2.00
CA ASP A 76 7.41 -6.11 2.59
C ASP A 76 7.94 -4.96 3.44
N GLY A 77 8.94 -5.26 4.29
CA GLY A 77 9.67 -4.26 5.07
C GLY A 77 10.66 -3.49 4.21
N GLY A 78 10.66 -2.16 4.32
CA GLY A 78 11.63 -1.28 3.67
C GLY A 78 12.73 -0.78 4.62
N PRO A 79 13.67 0.03 4.10
CA PRO A 79 14.70 0.64 4.93
C PRO A 79 14.09 1.59 5.96
N SER A 80 14.52 1.45 7.22
CA SER A 80 14.07 2.29 8.33
C SER A 80 15.09 3.40 8.60
N LEU A 81 14.62 4.64 8.79
CA LEU A 81 15.50 5.72 9.20
C LEU A 81 15.70 5.68 10.72
N LYS A 82 16.96 5.63 11.16
CA LYS A 82 17.32 5.73 12.58
C LYS A 82 17.31 7.20 13.01
N ARG A 83 16.60 7.52 14.09
CA ARG A 83 16.54 8.85 14.71
C ARG A 83 16.72 8.72 16.22
N TRP A 84 17.19 9.76 16.87
CA TRP A 84 17.30 9.83 18.33
C TRP A 84 16.22 10.74 18.89
N ARG A 85 15.72 10.41 20.08
CA ARG A 85 14.84 11.27 20.87
C ARG A 85 15.40 11.40 22.27
N ALA A 86 15.56 12.64 22.72
CA ALA A 86 15.89 12.92 24.12
C ALA A 86 14.79 12.36 25.04
N ARG A 87 15.23 11.81 26.18
CA ARG A 87 14.39 11.28 27.26
C ARG A 87 14.89 11.82 28.60
N ALA A 88 14.07 11.68 29.64
CA ALA A 88 14.40 12.11 31.00
C ALA A 88 15.74 11.50 31.48
N MET A 89 16.38 12.21 32.42
CA MET A 89 17.67 11.81 33.03
C MET A 89 18.82 11.66 32.02
N GLY A 90 18.91 12.55 31.02
CA GLY A 90 20.00 12.55 30.04
C GLY A 90 20.01 11.34 29.07
N ARG A 91 18.93 10.56 29.02
CA ARG A 91 18.86 9.33 28.21
C ARG A 91 18.50 9.63 26.76
N ALA A 92 19.02 8.84 25.82
CA ALA A 92 18.64 8.87 24.41
C ALA A 92 17.90 7.58 24.03
N ALA A 93 16.69 7.71 23.47
CA ALA A 93 15.96 6.58 22.90
C ALA A 93 16.02 6.61 21.38
N SER A 94 16.16 5.44 20.75
CA SER A 94 16.10 5.33 19.30
C SER A 94 14.65 5.31 18.81
N ILE A 95 14.41 5.95 17.66
CA ILE A 95 13.15 5.92 16.92
C ILE A 95 13.47 5.42 15.51
N LEU A 96 12.77 4.36 15.10
CA LEU A 96 12.79 3.88 13.72
C LEU A 96 11.62 4.50 12.96
N LYS A 97 11.90 5.41 12.02
CA LYS A 97 10.91 5.91 11.07
C LYS A 97 10.82 4.92 9.91
N ARG A 98 9.74 4.14 9.92
CA ARG A 98 9.35 3.18 8.88
C ARG A 98 8.37 3.83 7.92
#